data_AF-A0AB34DDL2-F1
#
_entry.id   AF-A0AB34DDL2-F1
#
_cell.length_a   1.000
_cell.length_b   1.000
_cell.length_c   1.000
_cell.angle_alpha   90.00
_cell.angle_beta   90.00
_cell.angle_gamma   90.00
#
_symmetry.space_group_name_H-M   'P 1'
#
loop_
_entity.id
_entity.type
_entity.pdbx_description
1 polymer ?
#
loop_
_entity_poly.entity_id
_entity_poly.type
_entity_poly.pdbx_seq_one_letter_code
_entity_poly.pdbx_strand_id
1 'polypeptide(L)' 'MNKKRIYIEALLLKGIYKEENTGRQLYEMSEHELWNLLKGDGENERSD' A
#
# COMPACT_ATOMS: atom_id res chain seq x y z
N MET A 1 -11.87 13.26 -6.25
CA MET A 1 -10.57 12.56 -6.25
C MET A 1 -10.83 11.12 -5.81
N ASN A 2 -10.38 10.10 -6.57
CA ASN A 2 -10.62 8.69 -6.20
C ASN A 2 -9.74 8.31 -5.00
N LYS A 3 -10.35 7.88 -3.89
CA LYS A 3 -9.65 7.39 -2.68
C LYS A 3 -8.54 6.40 -3.01
N LYS A 4 -8.79 5.54 -4.01
CA LYS A 4 -7.82 4.62 -4.58
C LYS A 4 -6.48 5.29 -4.96
N ARG A 5 -6.49 6.44 -5.64
CA ARG A 5 -5.25 7.14 -6.03
C ARG A 5 -4.46 7.64 -4.82
N ILE A 6 -5.16 8.14 -3.80
CA ILE A 6 -4.53 8.62 -2.56
C ILE A 6 -3.80 7.48 -1.86
N TYR A 7 -4.40 6.28 -1.81
CA TYR A 7 -3.74 5.13 -1.21
C TYR A 7 -2.53 4.64 -2.00
N ILE A 8 -2.62 4.63 -3.33
CA ILE A 8 -1.48 4.27 -4.21
C ILE A 8 -0.32 5.27 -4.01
N GLU A 9 -0.61 6.56 -4.01
CA GLU A 9 0.40 7.60 -3.78
C GLU A 9 1.05 7.46 -2.39
N ALA A 10 0.26 7.22 -1.34
CA ALA A 10 0.79 7.01 0.00
C ALA A 10 1.70 5.78 0.10
N LEU A 11 1.36 4.67 -0.56
CA LEU A 11 2.18 3.45 -0.60
C LEU A 11 3.51 3.68 -1.32
N LEU A 12 3.49 4.40 -2.45
CA LEU A 12 4.69 4.77 -3.20
C LEU A 12 5.56 5.76 -2.42
N LEU A 13 4.97 6.80 -1.82
CA LEU A 13 5.68 7.80 -1.03
C LEU A 13 6.37 7.22 0.20
N LYS A 14 5.73 6.27 0.87
CA LYS A 14 6.31 5.59 2.04
C LYS A 14 7.30 4.48 1.67
N GLY A 15 7.39 4.10 0.40
CA GLY A 15 8.25 3.01 -0.07
C GLY A 15 7.82 1.62 0.41
N ILE A 16 6.58 1.47 0.88
CA ILE A 16 6.00 0.23 1.43
C ILE A 16 5.85 -0.81 0.32
N TYR A 17 5.50 -0.34 -0.88
CA TYR A 17 5.29 -1.21 -2.02
C TYR A 17 6.42 -1.06 -3.02
N LYS A 18 7.17 -2.16 -3.22
CA LYS A 18 8.06 -2.33 -4.37
C LYS A 18 7.43 -3.37 -5.27
N GLU A 19 7.15 -3.01 -6.52
CA GLU A 19 6.57 -3.91 -7.53
C GLU A 19 7.43 -5.16 -7.80
N GLU A 20 8.67 -5.17 -7.31
CA GLU A 20 9.74 -6.08 -7.70
C GLU A 20 9.56 -7.56 -7.30
N ASN A 21 8.49 -7.98 -6.62
CA ASN A 21 8.35 -9.41 -6.25
C ASN A 21 6.92 -9.98 -6.26
N THR A 22 5.89 -9.16 -6.51
CA THR A 22 4.49 -9.62 -6.45
C THR A 22 3.87 -9.78 -7.84
N GLY A 23 4.46 -9.19 -8.88
CA GLY A 23 3.96 -9.21 -10.26
C GLY A 23 2.59 -8.53 -10.45
N ARG A 24 2.11 -7.79 -9.44
CA ARG A 24 0.76 -7.22 -9.39
C ARG A 24 0.88 -5.70 -9.25
N GLN A 25 0.18 -4.93 -10.08
CA GLN A 25 0.26 -3.46 -10.03
C GLN A 25 -0.67 -2.90 -8.95
N LEU A 26 -0.26 -1.85 -8.23
CA LEU A 26 -1.10 -1.13 -7.26
C LEU A 26 -2.44 -0.67 -7.86
N TYR A 27 -2.44 -0.37 -9.16
CA TYR A 27 -3.64 0.04 -9.90
C TYR A 27 -4.66 -1.08 -10.10
N GLU A 28 -4.25 -2.35 -10.02
CA GLU A 28 -5.12 -3.52 -10.13
C GLU A 28 -5.72 -3.94 -8.79
N MET A 29 -5.12 -3.50 -7.69
CA MET A 29 -5.58 -3.81 -6.33
C MET A 29 -6.90 -3.10 -6.01
N SER A 30 -7.72 -3.70 -5.16
CA SER A 30 -8.93 -3.07 -4.62
C SER A 30 -8.57 -2.01 -3.57
N GLU A 31 -9.51 -1.09 -3.29
CA GLU A 31 -9.34 -0.08 -2.23
C GLU A 31 -9.03 -0.72 -0.87
N HIS A 32 -9.65 -1.86 -0.57
CA HIS A 32 -9.46 -2.60 0.68
C HIS A 32 -8.06 -3.21 0.79
N GLU A 33 -7.53 -3.78 -0.30
CA GLU A 33 -6.16 -4.32 -0.30
C GLU A 33 -5.12 -3.21 -0.12
N LEU A 34 -5.30 -2.06 -0.79
CA LEU A 34 -4.43 -0.89 -0.64
C LEU A 34 -4.43 -0.35 0.80
N TRP A 35 -5.61 -0.31 1.43
CA TRP A 35 -5.75 0.08 2.84
C TRP A 35 -5.03 -0.89 3.78
N ASN A 36 -5.13 -2.20 3.54
CA ASN A 36 -4.45 -3.19 4.36
C ASN A 36 -2.93 -3.12 4.24
N LEU A 37 -2.39 -2.81 3.06
CA LEU A 37 -0.96 -2.56 2.89
C LEU A 37 -0.50 -1.34 3.70
N LEU A 38 -1.26 -0.25 3.66
CA LEU A 38 -0.95 0.95 4.45
C LEU A 38 -1.02 0.70 5.96
N LYS A 39 -1.97 -0.13 6.40
CA LYS A 39 -2.15 -0.45 7.82
C LYS A 39 -1.10 -1.46 8.32
N GLY A 40 -0.77 -2.46 7.51
CA GLY A 40 0.20 -3.51 7.85
C GLY A 40 1.64 -2.99 8.01
N ASP A 41 2.01 -1.95 7.27
CA ASP A 41 3.29 -1.24 7.46
C ASP A 41 3.36 -0.51 8.81
N GLY A 42 2.26 0.13 9.22
CA GLY A 42 2.17 0.83 10.52
C GLY A 42 2.07 -0.09 11.74
N GLU A 43 1.73 -1.37 11.58
CA GLU A 43 1.71 -2.35 12.67
C GLU A 43 3.09 -3.00 12.91
N ASN A 44 4.01 -2.91 11.93
CA ASN A 44 5.37 -3.42 12.09
C ASN A 44 6.26 -2.50 12.95
N GLU A 45 5.79 -1.29 13.29
CA GLU A 45 6.47 -0.34 14.18
C GLU A 45 6.11 -0.52 15.68
N ARG A 46 5.35 -1.54 16.07
CA ARG A 46 4.91 -1.77 17.47
C ARG A 46 5.17 -3.17 18.04
N SER A 47 6.12 -3.91 17.48
CA SER A 47 6.68 -5.09 18.17
C SER A 47 8.04 -4.74 18.76
N ASP A 48 8.03 -4.02 19.88
CA ASP A 48 9.11 -3.98 20.88
C ASP A 48 8.45 -3.88 22.28
#